data_AF-A0A2N4YS87-F1
#
_entry.id   AF-A0A2N4YS87-F1
#
_cell.length_a   1.000
_cell.length_b   1.000
_cell.length_c   1.000
_cell.angle_alpha   90.00
_cell.angle_beta   90.00
_cell.angle_gamma   90.00
#
_symmetry.space_group_name_H-M   'P 1'
#
loop_
_entity.id
_entity.type
_entity.pdbx_description
1 polymer ?
#
loop_
_entity_poly.entity_id
_entity_poly.type
_entity_poly.pdbx_seq_one_letter_code
_entity_poly.pdbx_strand_id
1 'polypeptide(L)'
;MKNRTLGSILIVAGTTIGAGMLAMPLAAAGVGFAVTLGLLFTLWALMCYTALLLLEVYQHVPADMGLGSLAARYLGRYGQWVTGFCMLFLLYALTAAYISGAGELLASSLNQWLDWQLPPAAGVLLFTALGGAVVCIGTSLVDLFNRFLFSAKIIFLVIMLALLMPHIHQVNLLTLPVEQGLALSAIPVIFTSFGFHGSVPSIVSYLGGDIRKLRRVFIIGSFIPLVAYIFWQLATLG
;
A
#
# COMPACT_ATOMS: atom_id res chain seq x y z
N MET A 1 -3.96 29.01 -0.32
CA MET A 1 -3.47 28.26 0.86
C MET A 1 -3.65 26.76 0.58
N LYS A 2 -2.59 26.00 0.31
CA LYS A 2 -2.72 24.54 0.08
C LYS A 2 -3.19 23.88 1.38
N ASN A 3 -4.32 23.18 1.34
CA ASN A 3 -4.85 22.48 2.51
C ASN A 3 -3.94 21.28 2.85
N ARG A 4 -2.98 21.50 3.75
CA ARG A 4 -1.99 20.49 4.17
C ARG A 4 -2.66 19.20 4.63
N THR A 5 -3.83 19.30 5.26
CA THR A 5 -4.62 18.14 5.74
C THR A 5 -5.11 17.28 4.58
N LEU A 6 -5.63 17.88 3.50
CA LEU A 6 -6.04 17.14 2.31
C LEU A 6 -4.85 16.45 1.66
N GLY A 7 -3.72 17.15 1.55
CA GLY A 7 -2.46 16.57 1.06
C GLY A 7 -2.03 15.35 1.87
N SER A 8 -2.07 15.43 3.19
CA SER A 8 -1.73 14.29 4.06
C SER A 8 -2.72 13.13 3.95
N ILE A 9 -4.03 13.39 3.81
CA ILE A 9 -5.03 12.34 3.55
C ILE A 9 -4.69 11.58 2.27
N LEU A 10 -4.37 12.32 1.20
CA LEU A 10 -4.00 11.73 -0.09
C LEU A 10 -2.67 10.97 -0.04
N ILE A 11 -1.71 11.41 0.79
CA ILE A 11 -0.47 10.65 1.03
C ILE A 11 -0.79 9.30 1.68
N VAL A 12 -1.57 9.28 2.76
CA VAL A 12 -1.95 8.02 3.44
C VAL A 12 -2.68 7.09 2.46
N ALA A 13 -3.70 7.61 1.78
CA ALA A 13 -4.47 6.82 0.82
C ALA A 13 -3.58 6.31 -0.33
N GLY A 14 -2.69 7.16 -0.83
CA GLY A 14 -1.83 6.84 -1.96
C GLY A 14 -0.74 5.84 -1.66
N THR A 15 -0.16 5.88 -0.46
CA THR A 15 0.80 4.88 0.04
C THR A 15 0.11 3.55 0.29
N THR A 16 -1.14 3.59 0.74
CA THR A 16 -1.93 2.40 1.03
C THR A 16 -2.31 1.67 -0.25
N ILE A 17 -2.83 2.38 -1.27
CA ILE A 17 -3.16 1.78 -2.58
C ILE A 17 -1.87 1.43 -3.32
N GLY A 18 -1.44 0.18 -3.25
CA GLY A 18 -0.16 -0.28 -3.82
C GLY A 18 -0.26 -1.60 -4.60
N ALA A 19 0.87 -2.31 -4.71
CA ALA A 19 0.93 -3.63 -5.36
C ALA A 19 -0.03 -4.65 -4.73
N GLY A 20 -0.34 -4.48 -3.45
CA GLY A 20 -1.34 -5.26 -2.75
C GLY A 20 -2.66 -5.33 -3.51
N MET A 21 -3.09 -4.26 -4.18
CA MET A 21 -4.31 -4.22 -4.98
C MET A 21 -4.36 -5.30 -6.08
N LEU A 22 -3.25 -5.57 -6.77
CA LEU A 22 -3.22 -6.58 -7.85
C LEU A 22 -3.10 -8.00 -7.31
N ALA A 23 -2.37 -8.18 -6.20
CA ALA A 23 -2.20 -9.49 -5.57
C ALA A 23 -3.46 -9.92 -4.78
N MET A 24 -4.25 -8.97 -4.30
CA MET A 24 -5.37 -9.25 -3.39
C MET A 24 -6.48 -10.08 -4.03
N PRO A 25 -6.94 -9.85 -5.28
CA PRO A 25 -7.91 -10.73 -5.93
C PRO A 25 -7.41 -12.16 -6.07
N LEU A 26 -6.13 -12.33 -6.44
CA LEU A 26 -5.53 -13.66 -6.59
C LEU A 26 -5.47 -14.41 -5.25
N ALA A 27 -5.12 -13.71 -4.17
CA ALA A 27 -5.11 -14.26 -2.82
C ALA A 27 -6.54 -14.49 -2.26
N ALA A 28 -7.50 -13.66 -2.66
CA ALA A 28 -8.89 -13.72 -2.19
C ALA A 28 -9.77 -14.72 -2.95
N ALA A 29 -9.41 -15.08 -4.18
CA ALA A 29 -10.19 -15.98 -5.03
C ALA A 29 -10.45 -17.35 -4.37
N GLY A 30 -9.48 -17.87 -3.60
CA GLY A 30 -9.64 -19.11 -2.85
C GLY A 30 -10.35 -18.97 -1.49
N VAL A 31 -10.49 -17.74 -0.99
CA VAL A 31 -11.00 -17.41 0.36
C VAL A 31 -12.50 -17.08 0.34
N GLY A 32 -13.01 -16.61 -0.79
CA GLY A 32 -14.40 -16.21 -0.94
C GLY A 32 -14.67 -14.78 -0.46
N PHE A 33 -15.58 -14.09 -1.14
CA PHE A 33 -15.81 -12.66 -0.98
C PHE A 33 -16.19 -12.24 0.44
N ALA A 34 -17.10 -12.97 1.09
CA ALA A 34 -17.57 -12.63 2.45
C ALA A 34 -16.44 -12.68 3.49
N VAL A 35 -15.57 -13.68 3.41
CA VAL A 35 -14.41 -13.79 4.32
C VAL A 35 -13.38 -12.71 4.00
N THR A 36 -13.12 -12.41 2.72
CA THR A 36 -12.25 -11.31 2.30
C THR A 36 -12.75 -9.96 2.81
N LEU A 37 -14.06 -9.69 2.77
CA LEU A 37 -14.65 -8.49 3.37
C LEU A 37 -14.38 -8.42 4.88
N GLY A 38 -14.60 -9.51 5.61
CA GLY A 38 -14.30 -9.59 7.04
C GLY A 38 -12.82 -9.30 7.34
N LEU A 39 -11.91 -9.86 6.54
CA LEU A 39 -10.47 -9.61 6.64
C LEU A 39 -10.12 -8.16 6.34
N LEU A 40 -10.71 -7.55 5.30
CA LEU A 40 -10.50 -6.16 4.94
C LEU A 40 -10.87 -5.22 6.09
N PHE A 41 -12.06 -5.36 6.66
CA PHE A 41 -12.50 -4.53 7.79
C PHE A 41 -11.64 -4.75 9.05
N THR A 42 -11.32 -6.00 9.36
CA THR A 42 -10.55 -6.35 10.57
C THR A 42 -9.11 -5.82 10.48
N LEU A 43 -8.45 -6.04 9.35
CA LEU A 43 -7.08 -5.60 9.13
C LEU A 43 -7.00 -4.08 8.95
N TRP A 44 -7.99 -3.45 8.30
CA TRP A 44 -8.10 -1.98 8.28
C TRP A 44 -8.22 -1.41 9.70
N ALA A 45 -9.13 -1.96 10.51
CA ALA A 45 -9.33 -1.50 11.88
C ALA A 45 -8.05 -1.64 12.71
N LEU A 46 -7.36 -2.77 12.60
CA LEU A 46 -6.07 -3.01 13.25
C LEU A 46 -5.00 -2.00 12.80
N MET A 47 -4.87 -1.76 11.49
CA MET A 47 -3.86 -0.86 10.93
C MET A 47 -4.14 0.60 11.26
N CYS A 48 -5.41 1.02 11.21
CA CYS A 48 -5.82 2.33 11.66
C CYS A 48 -5.59 2.51 13.16
N TYR A 49 -5.93 1.50 13.97
CA TYR A 49 -5.73 1.54 15.43
C TYR A 49 -4.25 1.66 15.80
N THR A 50 -3.38 0.84 15.22
CA THR A 50 -1.92 0.92 15.46
C THR A 50 -1.33 2.25 15.01
N ALA A 51 -1.83 2.86 13.93
CA ALA A 51 -1.40 4.21 13.53
C ALA A 51 -1.84 5.29 14.53
N LEU A 52 -3.04 5.15 15.13
CA LEU A 52 -3.51 6.04 16.18
C LEU A 52 -2.71 5.86 17.49
N LEU A 53 -2.33 4.64 17.84
CA LEU A 53 -1.41 4.40 18.96
C LEU A 53 -0.04 5.05 18.72
N LEU A 54 0.50 4.95 17.50
CA LEU A 54 1.75 5.62 17.16
C LEU A 54 1.61 7.14 17.27
N LEU A 55 0.47 7.71 16.86
CA LEU A 55 0.16 9.13 17.02
C LEU A 55 0.13 9.55 18.51
N GLU A 56 -0.42 8.71 19.38
CA GLU A 56 -0.48 8.92 20.83
C GLU A 56 0.93 8.96 21.46
N VAL A 57 1.90 8.24 20.89
CA VAL A 57 3.31 8.37 21.30
C VAL A 57 3.89 9.68 20.75
N TYR A 58 3.58 10.02 19.49
CA TYR A 58 4.08 11.22 18.83
C TYR A 58 3.68 12.53 19.51
N GLN A 59 2.55 12.59 20.22
CA GLN A 59 2.14 13.81 20.94
C GLN A 59 3.08 14.18 22.11
N HIS A 60 3.85 13.22 22.62
CA HIS A 60 4.74 13.40 23.77
C HIS A 60 6.19 13.68 23.37
N VAL A 61 6.45 13.81 22.07
CA VAL A 61 7.77 14.03 21.51
C VAL A 61 7.75 15.13 20.44
N PRO A 62 8.91 15.73 20.11
CA PRO A 62 9.03 16.61 18.96
C PRO A 62 8.52 15.98 17.67
N ALA A 63 7.80 16.75 16.85
CA ALA A 63 7.12 16.28 15.64
C ALA A 63 8.08 15.84 14.51
N ASP A 64 9.36 16.21 14.59
CA ASP A 64 10.43 15.87 13.65
C ASP A 64 11.18 14.56 14.01
N MET A 65 10.79 13.90 15.10
CA MET A 65 11.45 12.68 15.56
C MET A 65 11.15 11.47 14.64
N GLY A 66 12.19 10.84 14.12
CA GLY A 66 12.04 9.59 13.36
C GLY A 66 11.66 8.39 14.24
N LEU A 67 11.07 7.35 13.61
CA LEU A 67 10.65 6.10 14.29
C LEU A 67 11.79 5.43 15.09
N GLY A 68 13.01 5.40 14.54
CA GLY A 68 14.17 4.83 15.25
C GLY A 68 14.55 5.62 16.50
N SER A 69 14.50 6.95 16.45
CA SER A 69 14.75 7.81 17.62
C SER A 69 13.63 7.69 18.66
N LEU A 70 12.39 7.52 18.20
CA LEU A 70 11.25 7.25 19.07
C LEU A 70 11.45 5.93 19.83
N ALA A 71 11.82 4.87 19.13
CA ALA A 71 12.12 3.58 19.73
C ALA A 71 13.32 3.66 20.70
N ALA A 72 14.37 4.41 20.36
CA ALA A 72 15.51 4.63 21.26
C ALA A 72 15.08 5.30 22.57
N ARG A 73 14.15 6.26 22.51
CA ARG A 73 13.67 7.00 23.68
C ARG A 73 12.82 6.15 24.62
N TYR A 74 11.91 5.34 24.09
CA TYR A 74 10.94 4.57 24.91
C TYR A 74 11.37 3.13 25.20
N LEU A 75 12.13 2.50 24.30
CA LEU A 75 12.53 1.08 24.38
C LEU A 75 14.05 0.91 24.53
N GLY A 76 14.81 2.01 24.58
CA GLY A 76 16.27 1.99 24.69
C GLY A 76 16.98 1.52 23.41
N ARG A 77 18.28 1.23 23.54
CA ARG A 77 19.15 0.89 22.40
C ARG A 77 18.74 -0.39 21.69
N TYR A 78 18.26 -1.41 22.42
CA TYR A 78 17.78 -2.65 21.84
C TYR A 78 16.51 -2.43 21.01
N GLY A 79 15.54 -1.66 21.53
CA GLY A 79 14.33 -1.32 20.79
C GLY A 79 14.61 -0.50 19.53
N GLN A 80 15.60 0.40 19.57
CA GLN A 80 16.08 1.12 18.39
C GLN A 80 16.58 0.17 17.30
N TRP A 81 17.43 -0.80 17.67
CA TRP A 81 17.97 -1.79 16.73
C TRP A 81 16.90 -2.66 16.12
N VAL A 82 15.99 -3.22 16.95
CA VAL A 82 14.89 -4.05 16.47
C VAL A 82 13.99 -3.26 15.52
N THR A 83 13.59 -2.04 15.91
CA THR A 83 12.73 -1.18 15.08
C THR A 83 13.43 -0.82 13.76
N GLY A 84 14.70 -0.45 13.81
CA GLY A 84 15.50 -0.12 12.63
C GLY A 84 15.63 -1.31 11.68
N PHE A 85 15.95 -2.49 12.21
CA PHE A 85 16.05 -3.72 11.44
C PHE A 85 14.71 -4.08 10.79
N CYS A 86 13.62 -4.11 11.55
CA CYS A 86 12.28 -4.40 11.02
C CYS A 86 11.87 -3.42 9.92
N MET A 87 12.16 -2.12 10.09
CA MET A 87 11.83 -1.11 9.09
C MET A 87 12.64 -1.27 7.81
N LEU A 88 13.96 -1.49 7.92
CA LEU A 88 14.83 -1.71 6.75
C LEU A 88 14.47 -3.02 6.04
N PHE A 89 14.20 -4.08 6.78
CA PHE A 89 13.77 -5.36 6.22
C PHE A 89 12.43 -5.23 5.48
N LEU A 90 11.45 -4.53 6.07
CA LEU A 90 10.17 -4.25 5.43
C LEU A 90 10.35 -3.47 4.12
N LEU A 91 11.13 -2.38 4.13
CA LEU A 91 11.37 -1.57 2.94
C LEU A 91 12.10 -2.37 1.84
N TYR A 92 13.07 -3.21 2.23
CA TYR A 92 13.75 -4.11 1.31
C TYR A 92 12.79 -5.12 0.69
N ALA A 93 12.00 -5.82 1.52
CA ALA A 93 11.04 -6.81 1.06
C ALA A 93 9.97 -6.21 0.12
N LEU A 94 9.47 -5.01 0.45
CA LEU A 94 8.55 -4.28 -0.42
C LEU A 94 9.23 -3.93 -1.75
N THR A 95 10.44 -3.36 -1.71
CA THR A 95 11.18 -2.98 -2.93
C THR A 95 11.41 -4.20 -3.84
N ALA A 96 11.83 -5.33 -3.26
CA ALA A 96 12.02 -6.58 -3.98
C ALA A 96 10.71 -7.09 -4.61
N ALA A 97 9.60 -7.06 -3.85
CA ALA A 97 8.29 -7.45 -4.36
C ALA A 97 7.81 -6.56 -5.52
N TYR A 98 7.98 -5.23 -5.41
CA TYR A 98 7.62 -4.28 -6.48
C TYR A 98 8.49 -4.49 -7.72
N ILE A 99 9.80 -4.65 -7.56
CA ILE A 99 10.74 -4.89 -8.67
C ILE A 99 10.42 -6.20 -9.38
N SER A 100 10.15 -7.27 -8.62
CA SER A 100 9.79 -8.58 -9.19
C SER A 100 8.47 -8.51 -9.95
N GLY A 101 7.40 -8.02 -9.30
CA GLY A 101 6.07 -7.99 -9.91
C GLY A 101 5.98 -7.04 -11.10
N ALA A 102 6.50 -5.81 -10.97
CA ALA A 102 6.47 -4.85 -12.07
C ALA A 102 7.42 -5.24 -13.21
N GLY A 103 8.56 -5.86 -12.91
CA GLY A 103 9.49 -6.38 -13.92
C GLY A 103 8.90 -7.50 -14.76
N GLU A 104 8.16 -8.42 -14.13
CA GLU A 104 7.45 -9.50 -14.83
C GLU A 104 6.29 -8.97 -15.68
N LEU A 105 5.53 -8.00 -15.17
CA LEU A 105 4.50 -7.29 -15.96
C LEU A 105 5.10 -6.54 -17.15
N LEU A 106 6.28 -5.95 -16.99
CA LEU A 106 6.98 -5.26 -18.07
C LEU A 106 7.48 -6.24 -19.13
N ALA A 107 8.09 -7.36 -18.73
CA ALA A 107 8.52 -8.42 -19.66
C ALA A 107 7.35 -8.96 -20.47
N SER A 108 6.25 -9.32 -19.80
CA SER A 108 5.05 -9.84 -20.47
C SER A 108 4.43 -8.83 -21.43
N SER A 109 4.37 -7.55 -21.05
CA SER A 109 3.85 -6.49 -21.93
C SER A 109 4.72 -6.28 -23.17
N LEU A 110 6.05 -6.26 -23.02
CA LEU A 110 6.97 -6.11 -24.15
C LEU A 110 6.90 -7.31 -25.10
N ASN A 111 6.81 -8.53 -24.56
CA ASN A 111 6.67 -9.74 -25.38
C ASN A 111 5.36 -9.73 -26.17
N GLN A 112 4.26 -9.24 -25.58
CA GLN A 112 2.97 -9.15 -26.26
C GLN A 112 2.92 -8.04 -27.32
N TRP A 113 3.59 -6.90 -27.10
CA TRP A 113 3.48 -5.75 -28.01
C TRP A 113 4.52 -5.75 -29.14
N LEU A 114 5.69 -6.33 -28.89
CA LEU A 114 6.84 -6.30 -29.80
C LEU A 114 7.22 -7.69 -30.35
N ASP A 115 6.43 -8.72 -30.05
CA ASP A 115 6.71 -10.14 -30.35
C ASP A 115 8.12 -10.58 -29.88
N TRP A 116 8.62 -9.96 -28.81
CA TRP A 116 9.92 -10.30 -28.25
C TRP A 116 9.81 -11.54 -27.35
N GLN A 117 10.93 -12.23 -27.11
CA GLN A 117 11.03 -13.34 -26.16
C GLN A 117 11.99 -12.97 -25.04
N LEU A 118 11.62 -11.94 -24.27
CA LEU A 118 12.37 -11.53 -23.10
C LEU A 118 12.08 -12.48 -21.93
N PRO A 119 13.12 -13.07 -21.28
CA PRO A 119 12.93 -13.82 -20.05
C PRO A 119 12.51 -12.88 -18.91
N PRO A 120 11.74 -13.35 -17.91
CA PRO A 120 11.28 -12.52 -16.78
C PRO A 120 12.42 -11.78 -16.06
N ALA A 121 13.57 -12.44 -15.89
CA ALA A 121 14.75 -11.83 -15.28
C ALA A 121 15.24 -10.58 -16.03
N ALA A 122 15.13 -10.55 -17.36
CA ALA A 122 15.50 -9.37 -18.14
C ALA A 122 14.54 -8.20 -17.89
N GLY A 123 13.23 -8.46 -17.75
CA GLY A 123 12.24 -7.44 -17.39
C GLY A 123 12.49 -6.87 -16.00
N VAL A 124 12.83 -7.72 -15.03
CA VAL A 124 13.22 -7.30 -13.67
C VAL A 124 14.46 -6.42 -13.67
N LEU A 125 15.51 -6.81 -14.41
CA LEU A 125 16.73 -6.00 -14.55
C LEU A 125 16.45 -4.65 -15.23
N LEU A 126 15.65 -4.65 -16.29
CA LEU A 126 15.30 -3.44 -17.02
C LEU A 126 14.44 -2.48 -16.18
N PHE A 127 13.45 -3.01 -15.46
CA PHE A 127 12.64 -2.24 -14.52
C PHE A 127 13.49 -1.64 -13.40
N THR A 128 14.43 -2.43 -12.86
CA THR A 128 15.37 -1.97 -11.82
C THR A 128 16.29 -0.87 -12.35
N ALA A 129 16.83 -1.03 -13.55
CA ALA A 129 17.69 -0.02 -14.17
C ALA A 129 16.93 1.30 -14.41
N LEU A 130 15.71 1.22 -14.93
CA LEU A 130 14.86 2.40 -15.16
C LEU A 130 14.49 3.11 -13.85
N GLY A 131 13.93 2.37 -12.89
CA GLY A 131 13.52 2.92 -11.60
C GLY A 131 14.71 3.45 -10.80
N GLY A 132 15.81 2.70 -10.79
CA GLY A 132 17.07 3.09 -10.15
C GLY A 132 17.66 4.36 -10.76
N ALA A 133 17.65 4.49 -12.08
CA ALA A 133 18.10 5.71 -12.75
C ALA A 133 17.28 6.94 -12.33
N VAL A 134 15.94 6.83 -12.28
CA VAL A 134 15.06 7.93 -11.83
C VAL A 134 15.39 8.34 -10.40
N VAL A 135 15.63 7.38 -9.50
CA VAL A 135 16.01 7.66 -8.10
C VAL A 135 17.40 8.31 -8.02
N CYS A 136 18.37 7.88 -8.82
CA CYS A 136 19.73 8.42 -8.83
C CYS A 136 19.84 9.84 -9.41
N ILE A 137 19.01 10.21 -10.38
CA ILE A 137 19.07 11.55 -10.99
C ILE A 137 18.59 12.64 -10.01
N GLY A 138 17.59 12.35 -9.17
CA GLY A 138 17.23 13.25 -8.08
C GLY A 138 15.79 13.16 -7.59
N THR A 139 15.56 13.65 -6.38
CA THR A 139 14.26 13.62 -5.68
C THR A 139 13.19 14.47 -6.35
N SER A 140 13.56 15.48 -7.14
CA SER A 140 12.61 16.31 -7.91
C SER A 140 11.94 15.52 -9.04
N LEU A 141 12.70 14.70 -9.77
CA LEU A 141 12.14 13.80 -10.79
C LEU A 141 11.28 12.72 -10.14
N VAL A 142 11.71 12.16 -9.01
CA VAL A 142 10.91 11.18 -8.26
C VAL A 142 9.56 11.78 -7.85
N ASP A 143 9.52 13.02 -7.34
CA ASP A 143 8.24 13.69 -7.00
C ASP A 143 7.36 13.90 -8.24
N LEU A 144 7.94 14.32 -9.37
CA LEU A 144 7.20 14.51 -10.63
C LEU A 144 6.59 13.18 -11.14
N PHE A 145 7.41 12.14 -11.27
CA PHE A 145 6.97 10.81 -11.70
C PHE A 145 5.92 10.24 -10.74
N ASN A 146 6.14 10.34 -9.44
CA ASN A 146 5.21 9.85 -8.44
C ASN A 146 3.84 10.53 -8.55
N ARG A 147 3.79 11.86 -8.75
CA ARG A 147 2.52 12.58 -8.94
C ARG A 147 1.78 12.17 -10.21
N PHE A 148 2.51 12.01 -11.31
CA PHE A 148 1.96 11.54 -12.57
C PHE A 148 1.40 10.12 -12.45
N LEU A 149 2.23 9.17 -11.99
CA LEU A 149 1.85 7.77 -11.81
C LEU A 149 0.70 7.61 -10.81
N PHE A 150 0.70 8.38 -9.72
CA PHE A 150 -0.40 8.35 -8.76
C PHE A 150 -1.71 8.83 -9.39
N SER A 151 -1.69 9.93 -10.15
CA SER A 151 -2.88 10.43 -10.84
C SER A 151 -3.39 9.43 -11.87
N ALA A 152 -2.49 8.86 -12.67
CA ALA A 152 -2.82 7.81 -13.63
C ALA A 152 -3.42 6.57 -12.94
N LYS A 153 -2.84 6.12 -11.83
CA LYS A 153 -3.34 4.99 -11.03
C LYS A 153 -4.78 5.19 -10.60
N ILE A 154 -5.14 6.38 -10.11
CA ILE A 154 -6.53 6.67 -9.69
C ILE A 154 -7.48 6.68 -10.90
N ILE A 155 -7.07 7.27 -12.02
CA ILE A 155 -7.89 7.29 -13.24
C ILE A 155 -8.13 5.86 -13.74
N PHE A 156 -7.09 5.04 -13.86
CA PHE A 156 -7.21 3.65 -14.29
C PHE A 156 -8.04 2.81 -13.32
N LEU A 157 -7.91 3.02 -12.00
CA LEU A 157 -8.76 2.37 -11.01
C LEU A 157 -10.25 2.67 -11.27
N VAL A 158 -10.61 3.95 -11.48
CA VAL A 158 -11.99 4.34 -11.73
C VAL A 158 -12.51 3.75 -13.03
N ILE A 159 -11.71 3.79 -14.11
CA ILE A 159 -12.06 3.20 -15.41
C ILE A 159 -12.28 1.70 -15.26
N MET A 160 -11.35 0.99 -14.63
CA MET A 160 -11.44 -0.46 -14.42
C MET A 160 -12.68 -0.84 -13.61
N LEU A 161 -12.98 -0.12 -12.52
CA LEU A 161 -14.20 -0.35 -11.76
C LEU A 161 -15.46 -0.11 -12.61
N ALA A 162 -15.51 0.97 -13.39
CA ALA A 162 -16.65 1.26 -14.25
C ALA A 162 -16.88 0.18 -15.33
N LEU A 163 -15.81 -0.43 -15.84
CA LEU A 163 -15.87 -1.48 -16.86
C LEU A 163 -16.18 -2.87 -16.28
N LEU A 164 -15.67 -3.19 -15.09
CA LEU A 164 -15.85 -4.50 -14.46
C LEU A 164 -17.19 -4.62 -13.72
N MET A 165 -17.67 -3.55 -13.07
CA MET A 165 -18.91 -3.59 -12.28
C MET A 165 -20.16 -4.13 -13.03
N PRO A 166 -20.37 -3.84 -14.33
CA PRO A 166 -21.50 -4.39 -15.08
C PRO A 166 -21.42 -5.90 -15.32
N HIS A 167 -20.24 -6.51 -15.19
CA HIS A 167 -19.98 -7.92 -15.49
C HIS A 167 -20.02 -8.81 -14.24
N ILE A 168 -20.48 -8.27 -13.10
CA ILE A 168 -20.53 -8.99 -11.83
C ILE A 168 -21.63 -10.05 -11.86
N HIS A 169 -21.23 -11.31 -11.69
CA HIS A 169 -22.15 -12.41 -11.49
C HIS A 169 -22.26 -12.71 -9.99
N GLN A 170 -23.41 -12.37 -9.39
CA GLN A 170 -23.65 -12.51 -7.95
C GLN A 170 -23.37 -13.93 -7.41
N VAL A 171 -23.52 -14.95 -8.25
CA VAL A 171 -23.24 -16.36 -7.90
C VAL A 171 -21.79 -16.55 -7.48
N ASN A 172 -20.84 -15.83 -8.10
CA ASN A 172 -19.42 -15.92 -7.77
C ASN A 172 -19.12 -15.36 -6.37
N LEU A 173 -19.87 -14.35 -5.93
CA LEU A 173 -19.73 -13.74 -4.61
C LEU A 173 -20.22 -14.65 -3.46
N LEU A 174 -21.06 -15.62 -3.77
CA LEU A 174 -21.60 -16.59 -2.81
C LEU A 174 -20.74 -17.86 -2.69
N THR A 175 -19.65 -17.94 -3.45
CA THR A 175 -18.74 -19.09 -3.37
C THR A 175 -18.08 -19.13 -1.99
N LEU A 176 -18.14 -20.32 -1.37
CA LEU A 176 -17.49 -20.58 -0.10
C LEU A 176 -15.98 -20.80 -0.32
N PRO A 177 -15.15 -20.55 0.71
CA PRO A 177 -13.71 -20.82 0.62
C PRO A 177 -13.45 -22.25 0.16
N VAL A 178 -12.55 -22.41 -0.81
CA VAL A 178 -12.18 -23.72 -1.36
C VAL A 178 -11.51 -24.58 -0.28
N GLU A 179 -10.72 -23.94 0.59
CA GLU A 179 -10.11 -24.55 1.79
C GLU A 179 -10.02 -23.54 2.95
N GLN A 180 -10.28 -23.99 4.18
CA GLN A 180 -10.27 -23.14 5.38
C GLN A 180 -8.91 -22.50 5.69
N GLY A 181 -7.80 -23.11 5.25
CA GLY A 181 -6.45 -22.58 5.42
C GLY A 181 -6.12 -21.37 4.54
N LEU A 182 -6.90 -21.11 3.49
CA LEU A 182 -6.65 -20.02 2.55
C LEU A 182 -6.90 -18.64 3.17
N ALA A 183 -7.77 -18.56 4.18
CA ALA A 183 -8.00 -17.28 4.88
C ALA A 183 -6.73 -16.77 5.57
N LEU A 184 -5.93 -17.68 6.15
CA LEU A 184 -4.66 -17.35 6.79
C LEU A 184 -3.60 -16.89 5.78
N SER A 185 -3.56 -17.50 4.59
CA SER A 185 -2.59 -17.12 3.55
C SER A 185 -2.90 -15.78 2.89
N ALA A 186 -4.15 -15.31 2.93
CA ALA A 186 -4.53 -13.98 2.43
C ALA A 186 -4.16 -12.83 3.40
N ILE A 187 -3.99 -13.10 4.70
CA ILE A 187 -3.71 -12.07 5.71
C ILE A 187 -2.46 -11.25 5.37
N PRO A 188 -1.29 -11.82 5.03
CA PRO A 188 -0.09 -11.02 4.73
C PRO A 188 -0.30 -10.07 3.54
N VAL A 189 -1.02 -10.50 2.50
CA VAL A 189 -1.29 -9.69 1.31
C VAL A 189 -2.24 -8.53 1.64
N ILE A 190 -3.33 -8.81 2.36
CA ILE A 190 -4.27 -7.77 2.77
C ILE A 190 -3.64 -6.82 3.79
N PHE A 191 -2.86 -7.34 4.73
CA PHE A 191 -2.17 -6.56 5.76
C PHE A 191 -1.18 -5.57 5.13
N THR A 192 -0.33 -6.04 4.20
CA THR A 192 0.63 -5.19 3.49
C THR A 192 -0.09 -4.14 2.62
N SER A 193 -1.29 -4.43 2.13
CA SER A 193 -2.14 -3.47 1.40
C SER A 193 -2.64 -2.31 2.26
N PHE A 194 -2.55 -2.40 3.59
CA PHE A 194 -2.88 -1.33 4.55
C PHE A 194 -1.65 -0.65 5.16
N GLY A 195 -0.44 -0.95 4.67
CA GLY A 195 0.81 -0.43 5.20
C GLY A 195 1.07 1.04 4.83
N PHE A 196 0.86 1.97 5.78
CA PHE A 196 1.23 3.39 5.63
C PHE A 196 2.11 3.94 6.76
N HIS A 197 2.45 3.11 7.76
CA HIS A 197 3.18 3.51 8.96
C HIS A 197 4.54 4.17 8.68
N GLY A 198 5.20 3.79 7.57
CA GLY A 198 6.45 4.42 7.14
C GLY A 198 6.32 5.91 6.82
N SER A 199 5.14 6.37 6.44
CA SER A 199 4.85 7.78 6.13
C SER A 199 4.39 8.60 7.34
N VAL A 200 4.11 7.95 8.48
CA VAL A 200 3.59 8.61 9.69
C VAL A 200 4.54 9.70 10.20
N PRO A 201 5.86 9.48 10.38
CA PRO A 201 6.75 10.51 10.90
C PRO A 201 6.77 11.77 10.02
N SER A 202 6.81 11.59 8.70
CA SER A 202 6.78 12.68 7.74
C SER A 202 5.47 13.47 7.79
N ILE A 203 4.34 12.79 7.94
CA ILE A 203 3.01 13.43 8.06
C ILE A 203 2.89 14.20 9.37
N VAL A 204 3.36 13.62 10.49
CA VAL A 204 3.38 14.28 11.81
C VAL A 204 4.21 15.56 11.76
N SER A 205 5.42 15.49 11.19
CA SER A 205 6.29 16.66 10.99
C SER A 205 5.64 17.71 10.07
N TYR A 206 5.04 17.29 8.95
CA TYR A 206 4.41 18.18 7.97
C TYR A 206 3.20 18.96 8.53
N LEU A 207 2.44 18.35 9.43
CA LEU A 207 1.30 18.96 10.11
C LEU A 207 1.67 19.61 11.45
N GLY A 208 2.96 19.63 11.81
CA GLY A 208 3.45 20.27 13.04
C GLY A 208 2.90 19.65 14.32
N GLY A 209 2.60 18.34 14.31
CA GLY A 209 2.09 17.65 15.50
C GLY A 209 0.63 17.96 15.87
N ASP A 210 -0.17 18.59 15.00
CA ASP A 210 -1.60 18.85 15.27
C ASP A 210 -2.41 17.54 15.36
N ILE A 211 -2.59 17.03 16.58
CA ILE A 211 -3.21 15.72 16.88
C ILE A 211 -4.62 15.61 16.30
N ARG A 212 -5.42 16.68 16.37
CA ARG A 212 -6.80 16.66 15.88
C ARG A 212 -6.83 16.49 14.37
N LYS A 213 -5.94 17.18 13.64
CA LYS A 213 -5.80 17.00 12.19
C LYS A 213 -5.21 15.63 11.86
N LEU A 214 -4.17 15.19 12.56
CA LEU A 214 -3.50 13.91 12.34
C LEU A 214 -4.44 12.72 12.50
N ARG A 215 -5.29 12.73 13.54
CA ARG A 215 -6.32 11.70 13.75
C ARG A 215 -7.26 11.60 12.56
N ARG A 216 -7.77 12.74 12.06
CA ARG A 216 -8.63 12.77 10.87
C ARG A 216 -7.89 12.28 9.62
N VAL A 217 -6.63 12.65 9.48
CA VAL A 217 -5.78 12.23 8.34
C VAL A 217 -5.62 10.72 8.29
N PHE A 218 -5.31 10.06 9.41
CA PHE A 218 -5.12 8.61 9.42
C PHE A 218 -6.43 7.84 9.26
N ILE A 219 -7.52 8.28 9.91
CA ILE A 219 -8.82 7.62 9.78
C ILE A 219 -9.37 7.77 8.35
N ILE A 220 -9.48 9.00 7.85
CA ILE A 220 -10.05 9.26 6.52
C ILE A 220 -9.11 8.73 5.43
N GLY A 221 -7.81 8.95 5.57
CA GLY A 221 -6.80 8.53 4.61
C GLY A 221 -6.70 7.01 4.47
N SER A 222 -6.89 6.24 5.54
CA SER A 222 -6.92 4.76 5.47
C SER A 222 -8.29 4.20 5.07
N PHE A 223 -9.38 4.93 5.36
CA PHE A 223 -10.73 4.53 4.98
C PHE A 223 -10.98 4.62 3.46
N ILE A 224 -10.39 5.62 2.78
CA ILE A 224 -10.49 5.75 1.31
C ILE A 224 -10.01 4.47 0.59
N PRO A 225 -8.79 3.94 0.87
CA PRO A 225 -8.34 2.66 0.35
C PRO A 225 -9.22 1.48 0.72
N LEU A 226 -9.76 1.40 1.95
CA LEU A 226 -10.67 0.32 2.34
C LEU A 226 -11.87 0.27 1.39
N VAL A 227 -12.52 1.42 1.14
CA VAL A 227 -13.65 1.50 0.21
C VAL A 227 -13.23 1.10 -1.20
N ALA A 228 -12.09 1.60 -1.67
CA ALA A 228 -11.55 1.22 -2.98
C ALA A 228 -11.30 -0.29 -3.10
N TYR A 229 -10.75 -0.93 -2.05
CA TYR A 229 -10.49 -2.36 -2.03
C TYR A 229 -11.78 -3.19 -1.97
N ILE A 230 -12.82 -2.72 -1.28
CA ILE A 230 -14.12 -3.39 -1.28
C ILE A 230 -14.71 -3.40 -2.70
N PHE A 231 -14.72 -2.24 -3.38
CA PHE A 231 -15.20 -2.17 -4.76
C PHE A 231 -14.33 -2.99 -5.71
N TRP A 232 -13.02 -2.95 -5.52
CA TRP A 232 -12.09 -3.75 -6.30
C TRP A 232 -12.38 -5.24 -6.16
N GLN A 233 -12.51 -5.74 -4.93
CA GLN A 233 -12.81 -7.15 -4.69
C GLN A 233 -14.18 -7.57 -5.22
N LEU A 234 -15.18 -6.69 -5.07
CA LEU A 234 -16.52 -6.92 -5.60
C LEU A 234 -16.50 -7.02 -7.13
N ALA A 235 -15.69 -6.20 -7.80
CA ALA A 235 -15.55 -6.20 -9.26
C ALA A 235 -14.67 -7.33 -9.80
N THR A 236 -13.71 -7.85 -9.02
CA THR A 236 -12.79 -8.91 -9.47
C THR A 236 -13.23 -10.31 -9.08
N LEU A 237 -13.96 -10.47 -7.98
CA LEU A 237 -14.46 -11.77 -7.51
C LEU A 237 -15.90 -12.04 -7.91
N GLY A 238 -16.66 -11.01 -8.26
CA GLY A 238 -18.03 -11.11 -8.75
C GLY A 238 -18.05 -11.31 -10.26
#